data_AF-V5KVU6-F1
#
_entry.id   AF-V5KVU6-F1
#
_cell.length_a   1.000
_cell.length_b   1.000
_cell.length_c   1.000
_cell.angle_alpha   90.00
_cell.angle_beta   90.00
_cell.angle_gamma   90.00
#
_symmetry.space_group_name_H-M   'P 1'
#
loop_
_entity.id
_entity.type
_entity.pdbx_description
1 polymer ?
#
loop_
_entity_poly.entity_id
_entity_poly.type
_entity_poly.pdbx_seq_one_letter_code
_entity_poly.pdbx_strand_id
1 'polypeptide(L)'
;VGGPSVSACPDYYPSFDYLHVGELGDATDELIERLARDPSQPEQQVVLRTKERVAMTEFPVPAYELAEVKKYFLGSIQYSSGCPHQCEFCDIPGLYGRNPRIKTPQQIIAELDKLRECGVTGSVYFVDDNFIGNRKAAMELLPHLIEWQKRTGYVMRLACEATLNIAKRPEILEKMREAYFITIFCGIETP
;
A
#
# COMPACT_ATOMS: atom_id res chain seq x y z
N VAL A 1 -11.91 6.27 13.91
CA VAL A 1 -11.16 6.81 12.74
C VAL A 1 -9.71 6.36 12.82
N GLY A 2 -9.00 6.24 11.69
CA GLY A 2 -7.60 5.82 11.65
C GLY A 2 -6.89 6.32 10.40
N GLY A 3 -5.75 5.73 10.06
CA GLY A 3 -4.94 6.09 8.89
C GLY A 3 -3.74 6.99 9.22
N PRO A 4 -2.95 7.41 8.20
CA PRO A 4 -1.69 8.13 8.40
C PRO A 4 -1.86 9.43 9.19
N SER A 5 -2.90 10.21 8.92
CA SER A 5 -3.12 11.48 9.62
C SER A 5 -3.41 11.30 11.11
N VAL A 6 -4.29 10.35 11.47
CA VAL A 6 -4.56 10.03 12.89
C VAL A 6 -3.32 9.44 13.56
N SER A 7 -2.54 8.65 12.81
CA SER A 7 -1.33 8.02 13.35
C SER A 7 -0.22 9.03 13.63
N ALA A 8 -0.10 10.06 12.80
CA ALA A 8 0.87 11.15 12.98
C ALA A 8 0.44 12.14 14.07
N CYS A 9 -0.85 12.49 14.10
CA CYS A 9 -1.37 13.56 14.95
C CYS A 9 -2.71 13.17 15.61
N PRO A 10 -2.74 12.18 16.53
CA PRO A 10 -3.99 11.69 17.12
C PRO A 10 -4.73 12.77 17.91
N ASP A 11 -4.00 13.71 18.54
CA ASP A 11 -4.56 14.78 19.35
C ASP A 11 -5.43 15.77 18.53
N TYR A 12 -5.36 15.73 17.20
CA TYR A 12 -6.19 16.56 16.30
C TYR A 12 -7.59 15.97 16.10
N TYR A 13 -7.88 14.80 16.66
CA TYR A 13 -9.12 14.07 16.50
C TYR A 13 -9.88 13.87 17.82
N PRO A 14 -10.09 14.90 18.67
CA PRO A 14 -10.68 14.72 20.01
C PRO A 14 -12.18 14.37 19.98
N SER A 15 -12.87 14.59 18.86
CA SER A 15 -14.32 14.38 18.74
C SER A 15 -14.72 12.97 18.32
N PHE A 16 -13.77 12.04 18.17
CA PHE A 16 -14.04 10.66 17.75
C PHE A 16 -13.96 9.71 18.93
N ASP A 17 -14.82 8.70 18.97
CA ASP A 17 -14.87 7.74 20.08
C ASP A 17 -13.67 6.78 20.08
N TYR A 18 -13.25 6.35 18.90
CA TYR A 18 -12.14 5.41 18.71
C TYR A 18 -11.11 6.00 17.74
N LEU A 19 -9.85 6.05 18.17
CA LEU A 19 -8.70 6.33 17.34
C LEU A 19 -7.88 5.05 17.14
N HIS A 20 -7.62 4.69 15.89
CA HIS A 20 -6.71 3.61 15.53
C HIS A 20 -5.41 4.23 14.98
N VAL A 21 -4.31 3.95 15.65
CA VAL A 21 -2.98 4.52 15.39
C VAL A 21 -2.02 3.40 14.98
N GLY A 22 -1.46 3.52 13.78
CA GLY A 22 -0.59 2.54 13.18
C GLY A 22 -1.27 1.72 12.08
N GLU A 23 -0.52 0.76 11.55
CA GLU A 23 -0.99 -0.13 10.49
C GLU A 23 -1.80 -1.31 11.06
N LEU A 24 -2.30 -2.18 10.18
CA LEU A 24 -2.94 -3.45 10.54
C LEU A 24 -2.05 -4.27 11.50
N GLY A 25 -2.63 -4.77 12.57
CA GLY A 25 -1.92 -5.32 13.74
C GLY A 25 -2.84 -5.59 14.92
N ASP A 26 -2.24 -5.89 16.08
CA ASP A 26 -2.90 -6.20 17.35
C ASP A 26 -4.00 -5.20 17.75
N ALA A 27 -3.75 -3.89 17.56
CA ALA A 27 -4.75 -2.85 17.84
C ALA A 27 -5.99 -2.91 16.93
N THR A 28 -5.88 -3.52 15.75
CA THR A 28 -7.02 -3.72 14.84
C THR A 28 -7.90 -4.85 15.35
N ASP A 29 -7.30 -5.94 15.80
CA ASP A 29 -8.02 -7.07 16.40
C ASP A 29 -8.74 -6.61 17.67
N GLU A 30 -8.05 -5.85 18.54
CA GLU A 30 -8.65 -5.28 19.74
C GLU A 30 -9.85 -4.36 19.40
N LEU A 31 -9.75 -3.53 18.35
CA LEU A 31 -10.86 -2.69 17.90
C LEU A 31 -12.07 -3.54 17.49
N ILE A 32 -11.85 -4.56 16.67
CA ILE A 32 -12.92 -5.44 16.16
C ILE A 32 -13.56 -6.21 17.32
N GLU A 33 -12.77 -6.76 18.24
CA GLU A 33 -13.27 -7.47 19.42
C GLU A 33 -14.13 -6.57 20.32
N ARG A 34 -13.70 -5.32 20.55
CA ARG A 34 -14.47 -4.34 21.33
C ARG A 34 -15.83 -4.08 20.69
N LEU A 35 -15.86 -3.75 19.40
CA LEU A 35 -17.09 -3.44 18.69
C LEU A 35 -18.02 -4.65 18.55
N ALA A 36 -17.46 -5.85 18.39
CA ALA A 36 -18.25 -7.09 18.34
C ALA A 36 -18.90 -7.42 19.69
N ARG A 37 -18.27 -7.03 20.80
CA ARG A 37 -18.79 -7.22 22.15
C ARG A 37 -19.88 -6.20 22.49
N ASP A 38 -19.59 -4.93 22.22
CA ASP A 38 -20.51 -3.82 22.45
C ASP A 38 -20.17 -2.65 21.52
N PRO A 39 -21.03 -2.32 20.55
CA PRO A 39 -20.82 -1.20 19.64
C PRO A 39 -21.32 0.14 20.20
N SER A 40 -21.77 0.19 21.46
CA SER A 40 -22.22 1.44 22.10
C SER A 40 -21.07 2.44 22.26
N GLN A 41 -21.43 3.73 22.34
CA GLN A 41 -20.46 4.80 22.49
C GLN A 41 -19.73 4.67 23.85
N PRO A 42 -18.38 4.67 23.89
CA PRO A 42 -17.64 4.61 25.14
C PRO A 42 -17.76 5.93 25.91
N GLU A 43 -17.64 5.88 27.24
CA GLU A 43 -17.69 7.08 28.10
C GLU A 43 -16.51 8.03 27.85
N GLN A 44 -15.40 7.51 27.33
CA GLN A 44 -14.19 8.27 27.00
C GLN A 44 -13.61 7.78 25.68
N GLN A 45 -12.89 8.67 24.99
CA GLN A 45 -12.18 8.31 23.76
C GLN A 45 -11.18 7.17 24.03
N VAL A 46 -11.22 6.16 23.17
CA VAL A 46 -10.33 5.01 23.20
C VAL A 46 -9.28 5.15 22.11
N VAL A 47 -8.00 5.18 22.49
CA VAL A 47 -6.87 5.25 21.55
C VAL A 47 -6.17 3.90 21.50
N LEU A 48 -6.31 3.20 20.38
CA LEU A 48 -5.70 1.90 20.10
C LEU A 48 -4.46 2.12 19.26
N ARG A 49 -3.30 1.65 19.77
CA ARG A 49 -1.99 1.85 19.13
C ARG A 49 -1.40 0.50 18.76
N THR A 50 -1.16 0.27 17.47
CA THR A 50 -0.54 -0.96 16.98
C THR A 50 0.88 -1.09 17.53
N LYS A 51 1.14 -2.18 18.25
CA LYS A 51 2.49 -2.55 18.72
C LYS A 51 3.07 -3.65 17.86
N GLU A 52 2.25 -4.63 17.54
CA GLU A 52 2.61 -5.77 16.70
C GLU A 52 1.83 -5.69 15.40
N ARG A 53 2.56 -5.49 14.30
CA ARG A 53 1.96 -5.35 12.98
C ARG A 53 1.79 -6.73 12.35
N VAL A 54 0.68 -6.94 11.66
CA VAL A 54 0.49 -8.13 10.83
C VAL A 54 1.57 -8.15 9.74
N ALA A 55 2.11 -9.32 9.46
CA ALA A 55 3.04 -9.50 8.35
C ALA A 55 2.33 -9.20 7.02
N MET A 56 2.95 -8.47 6.09
CA MET A 56 2.29 -8.16 4.81
C MET A 56 1.95 -9.41 4.00
N THR A 57 2.68 -10.51 4.21
CA THR A 57 2.39 -11.83 3.62
C THR A 57 1.08 -12.46 4.12
N GLU A 58 0.53 -11.95 5.23
CA GLU A 58 -0.72 -12.39 5.84
C GLU A 58 -1.87 -11.41 5.57
N PHE A 59 -1.61 -10.30 4.86
CA PHE A 59 -2.67 -9.37 4.50
C PHE A 59 -3.67 -10.07 3.57
N PRO A 60 -4.98 -9.99 3.87
CA PRO A 60 -5.99 -10.51 2.97
C PRO A 60 -6.03 -9.69 1.70
N VAL A 61 -6.54 -10.28 0.62
CA VAL A 61 -6.93 -9.51 -0.58
C VAL A 61 -7.97 -8.48 -0.13
N PRO A 62 -7.78 -7.18 -0.42
CA PRO A 62 -8.78 -6.17 -0.08
C PRO A 62 -10.14 -6.54 -0.67
N ALA A 63 -11.21 -6.29 0.09
CA ALA A 63 -12.58 -6.59 -0.33
C ALA A 63 -13.06 -5.59 -1.40
N TYR A 64 -12.40 -5.56 -2.56
CA TYR A 64 -12.66 -4.64 -3.67
C TYR A 64 -14.11 -4.73 -4.18
N GLU A 65 -14.77 -5.87 -4.02
CA GLU A 65 -16.18 -6.07 -4.35
C GLU A 65 -17.15 -5.26 -3.49
N LEU A 66 -16.73 -4.84 -2.30
CA LEU A 66 -17.51 -3.96 -1.42
C LEU A 66 -17.32 -2.49 -1.79
N ALA A 67 -16.31 -2.18 -2.61
CA ALA A 67 -16.08 -0.84 -3.13
C ALA A 67 -16.78 -0.65 -4.47
N GLU A 68 -17.34 0.55 -4.70
CA GLU A 68 -17.84 0.94 -6.01
C GLU A 68 -16.69 1.34 -6.95
N VAL A 69 -15.79 0.40 -7.27
CA VAL A 69 -14.49 0.66 -7.93
C VAL A 69 -14.58 1.47 -9.22
N LYS A 70 -15.71 1.39 -9.95
CA LYS A 70 -15.97 2.15 -11.18
C LYS A 70 -16.11 3.66 -10.95
N LYS A 71 -16.36 4.10 -9.72
CA LYS A 71 -16.41 5.53 -9.34
C LYS A 71 -15.03 6.13 -9.07
N TYR A 72 -13.98 5.31 -9.01
CA TYR A 72 -12.62 5.75 -8.71
C TYR A 72 -11.81 5.90 -10.00
N PHE A 73 -10.92 6.90 -10.02
CA PHE A 73 -10.07 7.20 -11.18
C PHE A 73 -9.02 6.11 -11.44
N LEU A 74 -8.49 5.49 -10.38
CA LEU A 74 -7.43 4.49 -10.43
C LEU A 74 -7.77 3.32 -9.50
N GLY A 75 -7.37 2.11 -9.90
CA GLY A 75 -7.21 1.02 -8.95
C GLY A 75 -5.96 1.26 -8.09
N SER A 76 -5.95 0.76 -6.87
CA SER A 76 -4.79 0.86 -5.98
C SER A 76 -4.41 -0.50 -5.42
N ILE A 77 -3.11 -0.71 -5.34
CA ILE A 77 -2.51 -1.89 -4.74
C ILE A 77 -1.32 -1.47 -3.89
N GLN A 78 -1.15 -2.09 -2.73
CA GLN A 78 0.02 -1.88 -1.89
C GLN A 78 0.90 -3.13 -1.97
N TYR A 79 2.12 -2.96 -2.45
CA TYR A 79 3.09 -4.05 -2.53
C TYR A 79 4.01 -4.11 -1.30
N SER A 80 4.42 -2.95 -0.81
CA SER A 80 5.31 -2.79 0.31
C SER A 80 4.87 -1.66 1.23
N SER A 81 5.37 -1.70 2.46
CA SER A 81 5.13 -0.69 3.49
C SER A 81 6.42 -0.39 4.23
N GLY A 82 6.73 0.91 4.35
CA GLY A 82 7.97 1.42 4.91
C GLY A 82 9.03 1.72 3.84
N CYS A 83 9.98 2.60 4.19
CA CYS A 83 11.01 3.07 3.26
C CYS A 83 12.36 3.22 4.00
N PRO A 84 13.49 2.75 3.42
CA PRO A 84 14.80 2.82 4.09
C PRO A 84 15.45 4.21 4.02
N HIS A 85 14.89 5.12 3.22
CA HIS A 85 15.40 6.47 3.09
C HIS A 85 15.06 7.32 4.32
N GLN A 86 15.90 8.33 4.57
CA GLN A 86 15.79 9.23 5.71
C GLN A 86 15.65 10.67 5.23
N CYS A 87 14.72 10.89 4.30
CA CYS A 87 14.39 12.24 3.83
C CYS A 87 13.84 13.03 5.02
N GLU A 88 14.40 14.21 5.29
CA GLU A 88 14.10 14.99 6.50
C GLU A 88 12.66 15.49 6.60
N PHE A 89 11.98 15.60 5.45
CA PHE A 89 10.60 16.05 5.32
C PHE A 89 9.58 14.91 5.32
N CYS A 90 10.04 13.65 5.39
CA CYS A 90 9.21 12.47 5.15
C CYS A 90 8.79 11.80 6.47
N ASP A 91 7.50 11.52 6.62
CA ASP A 91 6.89 10.87 7.79
C ASP A 91 6.86 9.34 7.68
N ILE A 92 7.05 8.79 6.49
CA ILE A 92 7.01 7.35 6.18
C ILE A 92 7.88 6.51 7.10
N PRO A 93 9.16 6.83 7.38
CA PRO A 93 9.96 6.01 8.30
C PRO A 93 9.44 6.01 9.73
N GLY A 94 8.77 7.08 10.16
CA GLY A 94 8.15 7.19 11.49
C GLY A 94 6.83 6.42 11.58
N LEU A 95 6.01 6.49 10.52
CA LEU A 95 4.71 5.81 10.46
C LEU A 95 4.86 4.31 10.17
N TYR A 96 5.56 3.98 9.10
CA TYR A 96 5.60 2.63 8.51
C TYR A 96 6.93 1.92 8.72
N GLY A 97 7.92 2.60 9.31
CA GLY A 97 9.22 2.00 9.63
C GLY A 97 10.21 2.03 8.47
N ARG A 98 11.47 1.73 8.81
CA ARG A 98 12.61 1.86 7.89
C ARG A 98 12.91 0.61 7.06
N ASN A 99 12.37 -0.54 7.45
CA ASN A 99 12.61 -1.80 6.76
C ASN A 99 11.35 -2.11 5.94
N PRO A 100 11.40 -2.00 4.60
CA PRO A 100 10.26 -2.31 3.77
C PRO A 100 9.81 -3.75 4.00
N ARG A 101 8.58 -3.89 4.48
CA ARG A 101 7.87 -5.17 4.51
C ARG A 101 7.19 -5.33 3.15
N ILE A 102 7.08 -6.56 2.66
CA ILE A 102 6.63 -6.82 1.29
C ILE A 102 5.56 -7.90 1.28
N LYS A 103 4.60 -7.78 0.36
CA LYS A 103 3.76 -8.88 -0.08
C LYS A 103 4.52 -9.81 -1.03
N THR A 104 4.05 -11.03 -1.14
CA THR A 104 4.55 -11.97 -2.15
C THR A 104 4.07 -11.57 -3.56
N PRO A 105 4.79 -11.95 -4.63
CA PRO A 105 4.31 -11.76 -5.99
C PRO A 105 2.92 -12.37 -6.24
N GLN A 106 2.62 -13.51 -5.63
CA GLN A 106 1.34 -14.20 -5.77
C GLN A 106 0.18 -13.39 -5.19
N GLN A 107 0.37 -12.72 -4.04
CA GLN A 107 -0.63 -11.79 -3.50
C GLN A 107 -0.89 -10.64 -4.47
N ILE A 108 0.17 -10.05 -5.05
CA ILE A 108 0.03 -8.95 -6.01
C ILE A 108 -0.75 -9.37 -7.25
N ILE A 109 -0.45 -10.56 -7.78
CA ILE A 109 -1.19 -11.11 -8.91
C ILE A 109 -2.66 -11.35 -8.56
N ALA A 110 -2.95 -11.91 -7.39
CA ALA A 110 -4.32 -12.17 -6.94
C ALA A 110 -5.12 -10.86 -6.76
N GLU A 111 -4.50 -9.81 -6.21
CA GLU A 111 -5.12 -8.49 -6.06
C GLU A 111 -5.39 -7.82 -7.42
N LEU A 112 -4.48 -7.95 -8.39
CA LEU A 112 -4.69 -7.46 -9.77
C LEU A 112 -5.82 -8.21 -10.49
N ASP A 113 -5.91 -9.53 -10.34
CA ASP A 113 -7.02 -10.32 -10.89
C ASP A 113 -8.35 -9.90 -10.25
N LYS A 114 -8.40 -9.73 -8.92
CA LYS A 114 -9.60 -9.27 -8.21
C LYS A 114 -10.04 -7.87 -8.64
N LEU A 115 -9.10 -6.92 -8.78
CA LEU A 115 -9.39 -5.59 -9.30
C LEU A 115 -10.02 -5.67 -10.71
N ARG A 116 -9.52 -6.56 -11.57
CA ARG A 116 -10.08 -6.78 -12.91
C ARG A 116 -11.51 -7.31 -12.84
N GLU A 117 -11.75 -8.30 -12.00
CA GLU A 117 -13.07 -8.90 -11.78
C GLU A 117 -14.09 -7.88 -11.27
N CYS A 118 -13.66 -6.98 -10.39
CA CYS A 118 -14.50 -5.87 -9.91
C CYS A 118 -14.73 -4.77 -10.97
N GLY A 119 -14.03 -4.83 -12.11
CA GLY A 119 -14.26 -3.95 -13.26
C GLY A 119 -13.29 -2.78 -13.38
N VAL A 120 -12.14 -2.82 -12.71
CA VAL A 120 -11.04 -1.88 -12.98
C VAL A 120 -10.43 -2.24 -14.33
N THR A 121 -10.52 -1.33 -15.30
CA THR A 121 -10.02 -1.54 -16.68
C THR A 121 -9.00 -0.49 -17.12
N GLY A 122 -8.58 0.38 -16.20
CA GLY A 122 -7.71 1.52 -16.49
C GLY A 122 -6.30 1.33 -15.95
N SER A 123 -5.87 2.28 -15.14
CA SER A 123 -4.57 2.26 -14.49
C SER A 123 -4.69 1.75 -13.05
N VAL A 124 -3.71 0.95 -12.63
CA VAL A 124 -3.50 0.56 -11.24
C VAL A 124 -2.24 1.23 -10.73
N TYR A 125 -2.37 1.92 -9.60
CA TYR A 125 -1.27 2.61 -8.93
C TYR A 125 -0.77 1.77 -7.75
N PHE A 126 0.52 1.43 -7.76
CA PHE A 126 1.23 0.92 -6.60
C PHE A 126 1.44 2.06 -5.62
N VAL A 127 0.72 2.04 -4.50
CA VAL A 127 0.69 3.13 -3.50
C VAL A 127 1.92 3.16 -2.58
N ASP A 128 2.87 2.29 -2.84
CA ASP A 128 4.16 2.21 -2.17
C ASP A 128 4.92 3.54 -2.24
N ASP A 129 5.45 4.01 -1.12
CA ASP A 129 6.25 5.25 -1.06
C ASP A 129 7.54 5.18 -1.89
N ASN A 130 8.01 3.96 -2.18
CA ASN A 130 9.12 3.71 -3.10
C ASN A 130 9.09 2.27 -3.59
N PHE A 131 8.55 2.04 -4.78
CA PHE A 131 8.44 0.70 -5.39
C PHE A 131 9.78 -0.05 -5.48
N ILE A 132 10.88 0.69 -5.70
CA ILE A 132 12.23 0.12 -5.77
C ILE A 132 13.01 0.19 -4.44
N GLY A 133 12.33 0.53 -3.34
CA GLY A 133 12.92 0.64 -1.99
C GLY A 133 13.58 -0.66 -1.54
N ASN A 134 13.03 -1.81 -1.97
CA ASN A 134 13.71 -3.10 -1.93
C ASN A 134 13.95 -3.63 -3.35
N ARG A 135 15.12 -3.29 -3.90
CA ARG A 135 15.52 -3.68 -5.27
C ARG A 135 15.43 -5.18 -5.54
N LYS A 136 15.86 -6.02 -4.59
CA LYS A 136 15.84 -7.48 -4.78
C LYS A 136 14.40 -7.96 -4.94
N ALA A 137 13.51 -7.48 -4.09
CA ALA A 137 12.10 -7.82 -4.12
C ALA A 137 11.42 -7.29 -5.39
N ALA A 138 11.72 -6.05 -5.82
CA ALA A 138 11.19 -5.53 -7.10
C ALA A 138 11.62 -6.39 -8.29
N MET A 139 12.88 -6.84 -8.34
CA MET A 139 13.39 -7.73 -9.38
C MET A 139 12.77 -9.13 -9.34
N GLU A 140 12.28 -9.57 -8.18
CA GLU A 140 11.53 -10.80 -8.02
C GLU A 140 10.08 -10.64 -8.51
N LEU A 141 9.42 -9.51 -8.21
CA LEU A 141 8.03 -9.22 -8.59
C LEU A 141 7.86 -9.00 -10.11
N LEU A 142 8.77 -8.24 -10.74
CA LEU A 142 8.61 -7.80 -12.12
C LEU A 142 8.38 -8.93 -13.14
N PRO A 143 9.09 -10.07 -13.11
CA PRO A 143 8.80 -11.22 -13.97
C PRO A 143 7.35 -11.73 -13.85
N HIS A 144 6.78 -11.75 -12.64
CA HIS A 144 5.39 -12.17 -12.43
C HIS A 144 4.39 -11.18 -13.04
N LEU A 145 4.67 -9.87 -12.93
CA LEU A 145 3.86 -8.82 -13.56
C LEU A 145 3.92 -8.92 -15.08
N ILE A 146 5.10 -9.15 -15.66
CA ILE A 146 5.28 -9.32 -17.11
C ILE A 146 4.44 -10.50 -17.62
N GLU A 147 4.54 -11.66 -16.98
CA GLU A 147 3.75 -12.84 -17.37
C GLU A 147 2.25 -12.61 -17.16
N TRP A 148 1.88 -11.87 -16.11
CA TRP A 148 0.48 -11.48 -15.91
C TRP A 148 -0.05 -10.55 -16.99
N GLN A 149 0.73 -9.56 -17.42
CA GLN A 149 0.34 -8.69 -18.52
C GLN A 149 0.20 -9.46 -19.83
N LYS A 150 1.13 -10.36 -20.15
CA LYS A 150 1.07 -11.20 -21.35
C LYS A 150 -0.19 -12.07 -21.38
N ARG A 151 -0.50 -12.78 -20.28
CA ARG A 151 -1.69 -13.67 -20.25
C ARG A 151 -3.01 -12.90 -20.30
N THR A 152 -3.01 -11.65 -19.83
CA THR A 152 -4.22 -10.81 -19.78
C THR A 152 -4.36 -9.89 -20.99
N GLY A 153 -3.36 -9.87 -21.88
CA GLY A 153 -3.38 -9.03 -23.08
C GLY A 153 -3.12 -7.55 -22.80
N TYR A 154 -2.32 -7.22 -21.77
CA TYR A 154 -1.92 -5.86 -21.43
C TYR A 154 -3.08 -4.92 -21.10
N VAL A 155 -4.12 -5.44 -20.46
CA VAL A 155 -5.37 -4.72 -20.18
C VAL A 155 -5.25 -3.65 -19.11
N MET A 156 -4.24 -3.70 -18.23
CA MET A 156 -4.05 -2.71 -17.16
C MET A 156 -2.73 -2.00 -17.28
N ARG A 157 -2.78 -0.68 -17.19
CA ARG A 157 -1.59 0.18 -17.11
C ARG A 157 -1.11 0.23 -15.67
N LEU A 158 0.18 0.04 -15.44
CA LEU A 158 0.75 0.14 -14.09
C LEU A 158 1.40 1.51 -13.88
N ALA A 159 1.33 1.99 -12.65
CA ALA A 159 1.99 3.21 -12.22
C ALA A 159 2.52 3.02 -10.79
N CYS A 160 3.56 3.75 -10.42
CA CYS A 160 4.11 3.73 -9.06
C CYS A 160 4.84 5.01 -8.72
N GLU A 161 5.26 5.12 -7.46
CA GLU A 161 6.27 6.05 -7.00
C GLU A 161 7.64 5.36 -6.86
N ALA A 162 8.71 6.09 -7.17
CA ALA A 162 10.08 5.63 -7.01
C ALA A 162 11.05 6.80 -6.79
N THR A 163 12.15 6.54 -6.09
CA THR A 163 13.24 7.53 -6.00
C THR A 163 13.97 7.70 -7.34
N LEU A 164 14.58 8.88 -7.57
CA LEU A 164 15.38 9.17 -8.77
C LEU A 164 16.55 8.19 -9.01
N ASN A 165 16.95 7.42 -7.98
CA ASN A 165 17.93 6.34 -8.10
C ASN A 165 17.56 5.30 -9.17
N ILE A 166 16.28 5.18 -9.51
CA ILE A 166 15.81 4.30 -10.58
C ILE A 166 16.43 4.62 -11.94
N ALA A 167 16.78 5.89 -12.20
CA ALA A 167 17.42 6.32 -13.44
C ALA A 167 18.79 5.66 -13.67
N LYS A 168 19.45 5.20 -12.59
CA LYS A 168 20.72 4.46 -12.65
C LYS A 168 20.53 2.95 -12.83
N ARG A 169 19.31 2.50 -13.12
CA ARG A 169 18.91 1.08 -13.18
C ARG A 169 18.12 0.80 -14.46
N PRO A 170 18.74 0.91 -15.65
CA PRO A 170 18.07 0.64 -16.92
C PRO A 170 17.45 -0.77 -16.96
N GLU A 171 18.06 -1.76 -16.29
CA GLU A 171 17.57 -3.12 -16.22
C GLU A 171 16.22 -3.26 -15.48
N ILE A 172 15.96 -2.38 -14.50
CA ILE A 172 14.66 -2.34 -13.80
C ILE A 172 13.64 -1.63 -14.71
N LEU A 173 14.03 -0.51 -15.33
CA LEU A 173 13.15 0.26 -16.22
C LEU A 173 12.71 -0.55 -17.44
N GLU A 174 13.60 -1.36 -18.02
CA GLU A 174 13.27 -2.28 -19.12
C GLU A 174 12.18 -3.26 -18.70
N LYS A 175 12.32 -3.88 -17.53
CA LYS A 175 11.33 -4.81 -16.99
C LYS A 175 10.02 -4.13 -16.62
N MET A 176 10.07 -2.92 -16.08
CA MET A 176 8.87 -2.13 -15.80
C MET A 176 8.11 -1.79 -17.08
N ARG A 177 8.83 -1.41 -18.16
CA ARG A 177 8.22 -1.21 -19.48
C ARG A 177 7.57 -2.50 -20.00
N GLU A 178 8.24 -3.65 -19.88
CA GLU A 178 7.67 -4.96 -20.24
C GLU A 178 6.44 -5.33 -19.40
N ALA A 179 6.41 -4.93 -18.13
CA ALA A 179 5.27 -5.08 -17.22
C ALA A 179 4.19 -4.00 -17.43
N TYR A 180 4.33 -3.16 -18.45
CA TYR A 180 3.40 -2.09 -18.81
C TYR A 180 3.21 -1.02 -17.74
N PHE A 181 4.30 -0.69 -17.03
CA PHE A 181 4.39 0.58 -16.31
C PHE A 181 4.49 1.73 -17.30
N ILE A 182 3.52 2.63 -17.26
CA ILE A 182 3.45 3.80 -18.15
C ILE A 182 3.73 5.12 -17.43
N THR A 183 3.76 5.10 -16.10
CA THR A 183 3.96 6.30 -15.28
C THR A 183 4.76 5.93 -14.05
N ILE A 184 5.81 6.71 -13.78
CA ILE A 184 6.59 6.64 -12.55
C ILE A 184 6.60 8.06 -11.99
N PHE A 185 6.05 8.23 -10.80
CA PHE A 185 6.22 9.46 -10.03
C PHE A 185 7.60 9.42 -9.37
N CYS A 186 8.44 10.40 -9.69
CA CYS A 186 9.81 10.46 -9.19
C CYS A 186 9.99 11.64 -8.24
N GLY A 187 10.30 11.35 -6.97
CA GLY A 187 10.74 12.36 -6.00
C GLY A 187 12.13 12.89 -6.35
N ILE A 188 12.19 14.06 -6.99
CA ILE A 188 13.44 14.79 -7.28
C ILE A 188 13.86 15.63 -6.06
N GLU A 189 12.88 16.22 -5.38
CA GLU A 189 13.00 17.07 -4.18
C GLU A 189 13.76 18.38 -4.37
N THR A 190 15.04 18.32 -4.71
CA THR A 190 15.88 19.50 -4.96
C THR A 190 16.99 19.11 -5.95
N PRO A 191 17.31 19.95 -6.96
CA PRO A 191 18.34 19.67 -7.97
C PRO A 191 19.76 19.49 -7.44
#